data_AF-A0A3M2B7T9-F1
#
_entry.id   AF-A0A3M2B7T9-F1
#
_cell.length_a   1.000
_cell.length_b   1.000
_cell.length_c   1.000
_cell.angle_alpha   90.00
_cell.angle_beta   90.00
_cell.angle_gamma   90.00
#
_symmetry.space_group_name_H-M   'P 1'
#
loop_
_entity.id
_entity.type
_entity.pdbx_description
1 polymer ?
#
loop_
_entity_poly.entity_id
_entity_poly.type
_entity_poly.pdbx_seq_one_letter_code
_entity_poly.pdbx_strand_id
1 'polypeptide(L)'
;MAQIFYEAWLEQCQERELAQWLAFAEEYATRWLLRRNRASASPLCQHDLEDILSEVRLAVLRFKLPEHAKCWKPCLIGFVQRVCERTYARTVRARCAHLSLDVLPENAHPHLEIPIEHFDDEQFVRCVAAVLRKMPAHHAAAFVLSLETDLASALAEKGALHESHASLATLAPLPDKAIAQTLSLKPSAVIRARQHAREKLKKALVGGKEPRG
;
A
#
# COMPACT_ATOMS: atom_id res chain seq x y z
N MET A 1 28.62 -27.29 -48.51
CA MET A 1 29.08 -28.19 -47.42
C MET A 1 29.69 -27.39 -46.27
N ALA A 2 30.85 -26.74 -46.42
CA ALA A 2 31.50 -25.99 -45.33
C ALA A 2 30.64 -24.87 -44.68
N GLN A 3 29.84 -24.17 -45.47
CA GLN A 3 28.96 -23.10 -44.97
C GLN A 3 27.80 -23.61 -44.10
N ILE A 4 27.21 -24.76 -44.46
CA ILE A 4 26.15 -25.44 -43.69
C ILE A 4 26.70 -25.93 -42.34
N PHE A 5 27.92 -26.46 -42.32
CA PHE A 5 28.57 -26.88 -41.07
C PHE A 5 28.89 -25.70 -40.15
N TYR A 6 29.30 -24.55 -40.72
CA TYR A 6 29.58 -23.34 -39.95
C TYR A 6 28.31 -22.75 -39.32
N GLU A 7 27.22 -22.66 -40.08
CA GLU A 7 25.92 -22.16 -39.59
C GLU A 7 25.37 -23.04 -38.46
N ALA A 8 25.35 -24.37 -38.63
CA ALA A 8 24.91 -25.30 -37.59
C ALA A 8 25.78 -25.24 -36.32
N TRP A 9 27.09 -25.06 -36.47
CA TRP A 9 27.99 -24.88 -35.34
C TRP A 9 27.71 -23.57 -34.59
N LEU A 10 27.41 -22.49 -35.32
CA LEU A 10 27.14 -21.17 -34.76
C LEU A 10 25.81 -21.14 -33.98
N GLU A 11 24.77 -21.78 -34.52
CA GLU A 11 23.49 -21.99 -33.83
C GLU A 11 23.68 -22.79 -32.54
N GLN A 12 24.43 -23.89 -32.59
CA GLN A 12 24.70 -24.72 -31.41
C GLN A 12 25.49 -23.96 -30.33
N CYS A 13 26.40 -23.08 -30.73
CA CYS A 13 27.11 -22.19 -29.80
C CYS A 13 26.17 -21.18 -29.14
N GLN A 14 25.26 -20.57 -29.90
CA GLN A 14 24.26 -19.63 -29.39
C GLN A 14 23.27 -20.29 -28.43
N GLU A 15 22.79 -21.50 -28.75
CA GLU A 15 21.91 -22.28 -27.88
C GLU A 15 22.58 -22.59 -26.53
N ARG A 16 23.85 -23.01 -26.56
CA ARG A 16 24.62 -23.30 -25.34
C ARG A 16 24.82 -22.04 -24.49
N GLU A 17 25.14 -20.91 -25.12
CA GLU A 17 25.31 -19.65 -24.40
C GLU A 17 23.97 -19.19 -23.78
N LEU A 18 22.87 -19.28 -24.53
CA LEU A 18 21.54 -18.95 -24.02
C LEU A 18 21.13 -19.85 -22.85
N ALA A 19 21.40 -21.15 -22.93
CA ALA A 19 21.15 -22.09 -21.84
C ALA A 19 21.95 -21.71 -20.58
N GLN A 20 23.21 -21.29 -20.73
CA GLN A 20 24.03 -20.79 -19.62
C GLN A 20 23.45 -19.51 -19.01
N TRP A 21 22.98 -18.58 -19.84
CA TRP A 21 22.35 -17.34 -19.36
C TRP A 21 21.07 -17.62 -18.59
N LEU A 22 20.21 -18.51 -19.09
CA LEU A 22 18.97 -18.90 -18.44
C LEU A 22 19.22 -19.58 -17.10
N ALA A 23 20.11 -20.58 -17.06
CA ALA A 23 20.44 -21.28 -15.82
C ALA A 23 21.04 -20.33 -14.77
N PHE A 24 21.95 -19.45 -15.19
CA PHE A 24 22.53 -18.45 -14.30
C PHE A 24 21.50 -17.45 -13.78
N ALA A 25 20.66 -16.91 -14.67
CA ALA A 25 19.65 -15.93 -14.32
C ALA A 25 18.62 -16.51 -13.35
N GLU A 26 18.20 -17.75 -13.56
CA GLU A 26 17.28 -18.46 -12.67
C GLU A 26 17.85 -18.66 -11.28
N GLU A 27 19.10 -19.16 -11.17
CA GLU A 27 19.77 -19.35 -9.87
C GLU A 27 19.98 -18.02 -9.14
N TYR A 28 20.35 -16.96 -9.87
CA TYR A 28 20.55 -15.63 -9.31
C TYR A 28 19.21 -15.02 -8.85
N ALA A 29 18.20 -15.03 -9.71
CA ALA A 29 16.87 -14.48 -9.42
C ALA A 29 16.23 -15.20 -8.23
N THR A 30 16.32 -16.53 -8.17
CA THR A 30 15.79 -17.33 -7.05
C THR A 30 16.42 -16.88 -5.72
N ARG A 31 17.75 -16.78 -5.66
CA ARG A 31 18.45 -16.32 -4.45
C ARG A 31 18.13 -14.87 -4.10
N TRP A 32 17.98 -14.01 -5.09
CA TRP A 32 17.59 -12.62 -4.88
C TRP A 32 16.17 -12.52 -4.32
N LEU A 33 15.21 -13.21 -4.95
CA LEU A 33 13.79 -13.22 -4.57
C LEU A 33 13.59 -13.80 -3.18
N LEU A 34 14.19 -14.94 -2.86
CA LEU A 34 14.07 -15.54 -1.52
C LEU A 34 14.63 -14.63 -0.43
N ARG A 35 15.79 -13.99 -0.66
CA ARG A 35 16.35 -13.03 0.29
C ARG A 35 15.45 -11.81 0.47
N ARG A 36 14.97 -11.23 -0.64
CA ARG A 36 14.09 -10.07 -0.62
C ARG A 36 12.76 -10.39 0.07
N ASN A 37 12.18 -11.55 -0.21
CA ASN A 37 10.89 -11.97 0.32
C ASN A 37 10.96 -12.24 1.83
N ARG A 38 12.04 -12.86 2.31
CA ARG A 38 12.28 -13.07 3.76
C ARG A 38 12.41 -11.76 4.54
N ALA A 39 12.92 -10.71 3.92
CA ALA A 39 13.05 -9.39 4.54
C ALA A 39 11.80 -8.50 4.36
N SER A 40 10.76 -8.98 3.67
CA SER A 40 9.55 -8.20 3.40
C SER A 40 8.57 -8.29 4.57
N ALA A 41 7.96 -7.16 4.93
CA ALA A 41 6.84 -7.14 5.89
C ALA A 41 5.58 -7.82 5.35
N SER A 42 5.46 -7.96 4.02
CA SER A 42 4.38 -8.69 3.35
C SER A 42 5.02 -9.64 2.33
N PRO A 43 5.32 -10.89 2.73
CA PRO A 43 5.95 -11.85 1.84
C PRO A 43 4.96 -12.35 0.79
N LEU A 44 5.42 -12.44 -0.45
CA LEU A 44 4.74 -13.08 -1.57
C LEU A 44 4.67 -14.59 -1.35
N CYS A 45 3.62 -15.25 -1.88
CA CYS A 45 3.50 -16.70 -1.80
C CYS A 45 4.43 -17.37 -2.83
N GLN A 46 4.57 -18.69 -2.76
CA GLN A 46 5.43 -19.42 -3.68
C GLN A 46 5.02 -19.23 -5.15
N HIS A 47 3.72 -19.24 -5.45
CA HIS A 47 3.20 -19.05 -6.81
C HIS A 47 3.59 -17.68 -7.39
N ASP A 48 3.43 -16.62 -6.60
CA ASP A 48 3.86 -15.26 -6.99
C ASP A 48 5.36 -15.23 -7.35
N LEU A 49 6.20 -15.97 -6.62
CA LEU A 49 7.65 -16.03 -6.87
C LEU A 49 7.96 -16.79 -8.16
N GLU A 50 7.23 -17.87 -8.44
CA GLU A 50 7.35 -18.67 -9.67
C GLU A 50 6.92 -17.86 -10.91
N ASP A 51 5.89 -17.03 -10.79
CA ASP A 51 5.47 -16.10 -11.84
C ASP A 51 6.58 -15.07 -12.13
N ILE A 52 7.18 -14.50 -11.07
CA ILE A 52 8.30 -13.57 -11.24
C ILE A 52 9.49 -14.26 -11.89
N LEU A 53 9.82 -15.50 -11.52
CA LEU A 53 10.88 -16.28 -12.16
C LEU A 53 10.59 -16.53 -13.64
N SER A 54 9.34 -16.80 -13.99
CA SER A 54 8.92 -16.99 -15.38
C SER A 54 9.08 -15.70 -16.19
N GLU A 55 8.74 -14.54 -15.62
CA GLU A 55 9.00 -13.24 -16.25
C GLU A 55 10.50 -12.97 -16.43
N VAL A 56 11.34 -13.36 -15.46
CA VAL A 56 12.79 -13.25 -15.58
C VAL A 56 13.30 -14.10 -16.74
N ARG A 57 12.87 -15.36 -16.86
CA ARG A 57 13.25 -16.23 -17.98
C ARG A 57 12.88 -15.59 -19.33
N LEU A 58 11.65 -15.09 -19.46
CA LEU A 58 11.20 -14.39 -20.68
C LEU A 58 12.00 -13.12 -20.97
N ALA A 59 12.42 -12.38 -19.93
CA ALA A 59 13.23 -11.19 -20.10
C ALA A 59 14.67 -11.53 -20.55
N VAL A 60 15.23 -12.63 -20.05
CA VAL A 60 16.57 -13.12 -20.43
C VAL A 60 16.59 -13.59 -21.89
N LEU A 61 15.51 -14.22 -22.39
CA LEU A 61 15.37 -14.54 -23.82
C LEU A 61 15.44 -13.30 -24.72
N ARG A 62 15.13 -12.11 -24.18
CA ARG A 62 15.19 -10.82 -24.90
C ARG A 62 16.45 -10.02 -24.58
N PHE A 63 17.32 -10.53 -23.71
CA PHE A 63 18.54 -9.85 -23.31
C PHE A 63 19.51 -9.80 -24.50
N LYS A 64 20.06 -8.62 -24.74
CA LYS A 64 21.13 -8.41 -25.72
C LYS A 64 22.37 -7.94 -24.98
N LEU A 65 23.48 -8.65 -25.20
CA LEU A 65 24.76 -8.23 -24.66
C LEU A 65 25.17 -6.91 -25.34
N PRO A 66 25.49 -5.84 -24.58
CA PRO A 66 25.98 -4.60 -25.18
C PRO A 66 27.26 -4.84 -25.98
N GLU A 67 27.41 -4.17 -27.13
CA GLU A 67 28.52 -4.39 -28.06
C GLU A 67 29.91 -4.15 -27.45
N HIS A 68 30.00 -3.27 -26.45
CA HIS A 68 31.24 -2.95 -25.74
C HIS A 68 31.56 -3.93 -24.58
N ALA A 69 30.64 -4.83 -24.23
CA ALA A 69 30.79 -5.72 -23.09
C ALA A 69 31.53 -7.01 -23.49
N LYS A 70 32.71 -7.24 -22.90
CA LYS A 70 33.49 -8.47 -23.08
C LYS A 70 33.01 -9.65 -22.23
N CYS A 71 32.17 -9.40 -21.23
CA CYS A 71 31.67 -10.41 -20.30
C CYS A 71 30.18 -10.20 -20.06
N TRP A 72 29.38 -11.23 -20.32
CA TRP A 72 27.92 -11.16 -20.14
C TRP A 72 27.50 -11.16 -18.68
N LYS A 73 28.26 -11.80 -17.78
CA LYS A 73 27.83 -12.09 -16.40
C LYS A 73 27.49 -10.83 -15.58
N PRO A 74 28.32 -9.77 -15.52
CA PRO A 74 27.97 -8.55 -14.78
C PRO A 74 26.77 -7.81 -15.39
N CYS A 75 26.69 -7.77 -16.73
CA CYS A 75 25.58 -7.14 -17.43
C CYS A 75 24.26 -7.87 -17.16
N LEU A 76 24.29 -9.20 -17.18
CA LEU A 76 23.14 -10.04 -16.90
C LEU A 76 22.71 -9.95 -15.44
N ILE A 77 23.64 -9.88 -14.48
CA ILE A 77 23.32 -9.62 -13.06
C ILE A 77 22.51 -8.32 -12.92
N GLY A 78 23.05 -7.20 -13.44
CA GLY A 78 22.38 -5.91 -13.34
C GLY A 78 21.06 -5.85 -14.10
N PHE A 79 20.92 -6.61 -15.19
CA PHE A 79 19.67 -6.76 -15.92
C PHE A 79 18.63 -7.56 -15.11
N VAL A 80 18.97 -8.78 -14.69
CA VAL A 80 18.09 -9.67 -13.91
C VAL A 80 17.65 -9.01 -12.62
N GLN A 81 18.55 -8.37 -11.88
CA GLN A 81 18.21 -7.65 -10.66
C GLN A 81 17.13 -6.59 -10.90
N ARG A 82 17.25 -5.78 -11.96
CA ARG A 82 16.25 -4.75 -12.30
C ARG A 82 14.90 -5.34 -12.68
N VAL A 83 14.88 -6.48 -13.38
CA VAL A 83 13.65 -7.20 -13.71
C VAL A 83 13.01 -7.73 -12.43
N CYS A 84 13.76 -8.42 -11.57
CA CYS A 84 13.27 -8.91 -10.29
C CYS A 84 12.72 -7.78 -9.41
N GLU A 85 13.44 -6.68 -9.25
CA GLU A 85 13.00 -5.51 -8.47
C GLU A 85 11.68 -4.94 -8.99
N ARG A 86 11.58 -4.73 -10.30
CA ARG A 86 10.40 -4.14 -10.93
C ARG A 86 9.19 -5.06 -10.81
N THR A 87 9.35 -6.33 -11.16
CA THR A 87 8.24 -7.30 -11.13
C THR A 87 7.80 -7.58 -9.69
N TYR A 88 8.74 -7.80 -8.76
CA TYR A 88 8.43 -7.97 -7.34
C TYR A 88 7.65 -6.78 -6.77
N ALA A 89 8.11 -5.55 -7.03
CA ALA A 89 7.42 -4.35 -6.57
C ALA A 89 6.04 -4.16 -7.22
N ARG A 90 5.84 -4.61 -8.46
CA ARG A 90 4.53 -4.61 -9.13
C ARG A 90 3.60 -5.63 -8.48
N THR A 91 4.05 -6.87 -8.25
CA THR A 91 3.25 -7.93 -7.64
C THR A 91 2.85 -7.58 -6.21
N VAL A 92 3.78 -7.05 -5.40
CA VAL A 92 3.46 -6.56 -4.05
C VAL A 92 2.39 -5.46 -4.12
N ARG A 93 2.52 -4.47 -5.02
CA ARG A 93 1.52 -3.40 -5.16
C ARG A 93 0.16 -3.93 -5.58
N ALA A 94 0.10 -4.85 -6.55
CA ALA A 94 -1.14 -5.48 -6.99
C ALA A 94 -1.80 -6.23 -5.84
N ARG A 95 -1.02 -7.00 -5.07
CA ARG A 95 -1.52 -7.70 -3.89
C ARG A 95 -2.02 -6.73 -2.82
N CYS A 96 -1.29 -5.67 -2.53
CA CYS A 96 -1.75 -4.61 -1.63
C CYS A 96 -3.02 -3.90 -2.11
N ALA A 97 -3.25 -3.82 -3.42
CA ALA A 97 -4.49 -3.28 -3.97
C ALA A 97 -5.68 -4.24 -3.80
N HIS A 98 -5.43 -5.56 -3.77
CA HIS A 98 -6.45 -6.60 -3.54
C HIS A 98 -6.62 -6.97 -2.06
N LEU A 99 -5.74 -6.54 -1.17
CA LEU A 99 -5.93 -6.61 0.28
C LEU A 99 -7.00 -5.59 0.69
N SER A 100 -8.27 -5.88 0.36
CA SER A 100 -9.40 -5.25 1.02
C SER A 100 -9.47 -5.75 2.47
N LEU A 101 -9.76 -4.85 3.40
CA LEU A 101 -10.02 -5.21 4.80
C LEU A 101 -11.24 -6.15 4.93
N ASP A 102 -12.04 -6.27 3.88
CA ASP A 102 -13.22 -7.13 3.77
C ASP A 102 -12.88 -8.64 3.64
N VAL A 103 -11.62 -8.98 3.36
CA VAL A 103 -11.17 -10.39 3.20
C VAL A 103 -10.45 -10.90 4.46
N LEU A 104 -10.41 -10.10 5.52
CA LEU A 104 -9.94 -10.58 6.82
C LEU A 104 -10.89 -11.70 7.29
N PRO A 105 -10.39 -12.81 7.85
CA PRO A 105 -11.26 -13.76 8.51
C PRO A 105 -12.04 -13.04 9.61
N GLU A 106 -13.28 -13.48 9.90
CA GLU A 106 -14.21 -12.71 10.74
C GLU A 106 -13.60 -12.26 12.07
N ASN A 107 -12.77 -13.12 12.67
CA ASN A 107 -12.03 -12.92 13.91
C ASN A 107 -10.92 -11.84 13.86
N ALA A 108 -10.50 -11.45 12.66
CA ALA A 108 -9.46 -10.45 12.40
C ALA A 108 -10.04 -9.16 11.81
N HIS A 109 -11.33 -9.12 11.46
CA HIS A 109 -12.00 -7.83 11.35
C HIS A 109 -11.87 -7.12 12.70
N PRO A 110 -11.66 -5.79 12.72
CA PRO A 110 -11.72 -5.04 13.95
C PRO A 110 -13.13 -5.18 14.52
N HIS A 111 -13.35 -6.16 15.40
CA HIS A 111 -14.57 -6.32 16.17
C HIS A 111 -14.73 -5.08 17.06
N LEU A 112 -15.52 -4.14 16.59
CA LEU A 112 -16.08 -3.06 17.37
C LEU A 112 -17.59 -3.11 17.21
N GLU A 113 -18.20 -4.22 17.63
CA GLU A 113 -19.52 -4.12 18.24
C GLU A 113 -19.30 -3.39 19.57
N ILE A 114 -19.19 -2.06 19.50
CA ILE A 114 -19.43 -1.23 20.66
C ILE A 114 -20.93 -1.42 20.91
N PRO A 115 -21.36 -1.91 22.09
CA PRO A 115 -22.75 -1.83 22.46
C PRO A 115 -23.05 -0.34 22.58
N ILE A 116 -23.55 0.26 21.51
CA ILE A 116 -24.13 1.59 21.57
C ILE A 116 -25.46 1.37 22.29
N GLU A 117 -25.44 1.42 23.62
CA GLU A 117 -26.65 1.63 24.39
C GLU A 117 -27.35 2.84 23.75
N HIS A 118 -28.54 2.60 23.20
CA HIS A 118 -29.35 3.47 22.32
C HIS A 118 -29.13 4.98 22.55
N PHE A 119 -28.09 5.55 21.94
CA PHE A 119 -28.05 6.99 21.73
C PHE A 119 -29.06 7.30 20.64
N ASP A 120 -29.95 8.25 20.91
CA ASP A 120 -30.62 8.97 19.83
C ASP A 120 -29.55 9.57 18.91
N ASP A 121 -29.69 9.40 17.60
CA ASP A 121 -28.67 9.74 16.59
C ASP A 121 -28.21 11.20 16.75
N GLU A 122 -29.12 12.10 17.12
CA GLU A 122 -28.79 13.50 17.38
C GLU A 122 -27.89 13.69 18.62
N GLN A 123 -28.15 12.93 19.68
CA GLN A 123 -27.33 12.97 20.90
C GLN A 123 -25.94 12.41 20.64
N PHE A 124 -25.83 11.36 19.83
CA PHE A 124 -24.56 10.79 19.41
C PHE A 124 -23.72 11.83 18.65
N VAL A 125 -24.31 12.49 17.66
CA VAL A 125 -23.62 13.54 16.87
C VAL A 125 -23.17 14.69 17.77
N ARG A 126 -23.99 15.12 18.74
CA ARG A 126 -23.62 16.17 19.71
C ARG A 126 -22.44 15.74 20.59
N CYS A 127 -22.43 14.49 21.07
CA CYS A 127 -21.32 13.95 21.86
C CYS A 127 -20.02 13.89 21.04
N VAL A 128 -20.07 13.39 19.81
CA VAL A 128 -18.93 13.35 18.90
C VAL A 128 -18.40 14.76 18.62
N ALA A 129 -19.29 15.71 18.30
CA ALA A 129 -18.92 17.09 18.06
C ALA A 129 -18.25 17.75 19.28
N ALA A 130 -18.78 17.52 20.49
CA ALA A 130 -18.20 18.03 21.72
C ALA A 130 -16.78 17.48 21.99
N VAL A 131 -16.53 16.22 21.65
CA VAL A 131 -15.20 15.59 21.79
C VAL A 131 -14.24 16.13 20.73
N LEU A 132 -14.68 16.26 19.47
CA LEU A 132 -13.89 16.83 18.38
C LEU A 132 -13.49 18.28 18.65
N ARG A 133 -14.39 19.09 19.22
CA ARG A 133 -14.12 20.50 19.59
C ARG A 133 -13.00 20.65 20.62
N LYS A 134 -12.77 19.64 21.47
CA LYS A 134 -11.67 19.62 22.46
C LYS A 134 -10.32 19.20 21.85
N MET A 135 -10.29 18.81 20.57
CA MET A 135 -9.06 18.40 19.88
C MET A 135 -8.41 19.60 19.18
N PRO A 136 -7.13 19.49 18.79
CA PRO A 136 -6.52 20.50 17.92
C PRO A 136 -7.32 20.63 16.62
N ALA A 137 -7.50 21.87 16.14
CA ALA A 137 -8.39 22.17 15.01
C ALA A 137 -8.11 21.33 13.76
N HIS A 138 -6.84 21.05 13.47
CA HIS A 138 -6.45 20.23 12.32
C HIS A 138 -6.75 18.73 12.49
N HIS A 139 -6.84 18.21 13.72
CA HIS A 139 -7.28 16.83 13.99
C HIS A 139 -8.78 16.69 13.77
N ALA A 140 -9.56 17.63 14.30
CA ALA A 140 -11.00 17.66 14.10
C ALA A 140 -11.35 17.85 12.60
N ALA A 141 -10.71 18.80 11.94
CA ALA A 141 -10.91 19.06 10.51
C ALA A 141 -10.52 17.86 9.63
N ALA A 142 -9.35 17.23 9.88
CA ALA A 142 -8.93 16.06 9.12
C ALA A 142 -9.88 14.87 9.31
N PHE A 143 -10.46 14.71 10.50
CA PHE A 143 -11.46 13.69 10.76
C PHE A 143 -12.76 13.97 10.01
N VAL A 144 -13.35 15.17 10.20
CA VAL A 144 -14.64 15.57 9.59
C VAL A 144 -14.58 15.55 8.07
N LEU A 145 -13.51 16.06 7.45
CA LEU A 145 -13.35 16.07 5.99
C LEU A 145 -13.25 14.68 5.36
N SER A 146 -12.99 13.65 6.17
CA SER A 146 -12.91 12.26 5.71
C SER A 146 -14.21 11.47 5.85
N LEU A 147 -15.26 12.09 6.42
CA LEU A 147 -16.57 11.49 6.60
C LEU A 147 -17.45 11.76 5.37
N GLU A 148 -18.57 11.04 5.29
CA GLU A 148 -19.64 11.34 4.33
C GLU A 148 -20.22 12.73 4.57
N THR A 149 -20.71 13.35 3.49
CA THR A 149 -21.15 14.75 3.45
C THR A 149 -22.21 15.07 4.52
N ASP A 150 -23.19 14.19 4.71
CA ASP A 150 -24.30 14.40 5.65
C ASP A 150 -23.79 14.41 7.10
N LEU A 151 -22.93 13.45 7.45
CA LEU A 151 -22.35 13.35 8.79
C LEU A 151 -21.35 14.49 9.06
N ALA A 152 -20.57 14.88 8.05
CA ALA A 152 -19.65 16.01 8.14
C ALA A 152 -20.40 17.32 8.39
N SER A 153 -21.52 17.53 7.69
CA SER A 153 -22.38 18.70 7.84
C SER A 153 -23.06 18.71 9.21
N ALA A 154 -23.63 17.57 9.64
CA ALA A 154 -24.25 17.45 10.95
C ALA A 154 -23.26 17.74 12.10
N LEU A 155 -22.02 17.25 12.00
CA LEU A 155 -20.98 17.55 12.99
C LEU A 155 -20.55 19.01 12.97
N ALA A 156 -20.46 19.64 11.79
CA ALA A 156 -20.14 21.05 11.67
C ALA A 156 -21.22 21.93 12.30
N GLU A 157 -22.51 21.63 12.06
CA GLU A 157 -23.65 22.32 12.68
C GLU A 157 -23.65 22.20 14.21
N LYS A 158 -23.22 21.06 14.76
CA LYS A 158 -23.05 20.87 16.21
C LYS A 158 -21.72 21.43 16.75
N GLY A 159 -20.94 22.16 15.95
CA GLY A 159 -19.74 22.87 16.38
C GLY A 159 -18.51 21.98 16.56
N ALA A 160 -18.39 20.87 15.81
CA ALA A 160 -17.22 20.00 15.84
C ALA A 160 -15.95 20.69 15.29
N LEU A 161 -16.11 21.67 14.41
CA LEU A 161 -15.04 22.42 13.77
C LEU A 161 -14.91 23.82 14.35
N HIS A 162 -13.69 24.34 14.36
CA HIS A 162 -13.43 25.75 14.61
C HIS A 162 -14.05 26.60 13.49
N GLU A 163 -14.47 27.83 13.78
CA GLU A 163 -15.17 28.73 12.84
C GLU A 163 -14.41 28.90 11.51
N SER A 164 -13.08 28.97 11.58
CA SER A 164 -12.18 29.07 10.42
C SER A 164 -12.20 27.85 9.48
N HIS A 165 -12.75 26.72 9.92
CA HIS A 165 -12.79 25.46 9.17
C HIS A 165 -14.22 24.94 8.97
N ALA A 166 -15.24 25.57 9.54
CA ALA A 166 -16.63 25.10 9.47
C ALA A 166 -17.13 24.99 8.02
N SER A 167 -16.77 25.95 7.17
CA SER A 167 -17.11 25.94 5.74
C SER A 167 -16.48 24.78 4.97
N LEU A 168 -15.36 24.22 5.46
CA LEU A 168 -14.67 23.12 4.80
C LEU A 168 -15.48 21.82 4.85
N ALA A 169 -16.40 21.66 5.80
CA ALA A 169 -17.24 20.46 5.91
C ALA A 169 -18.02 20.16 4.61
N THR A 170 -18.37 21.20 3.85
CA THR A 170 -19.03 21.09 2.53
C THR A 170 -18.19 20.39 1.46
N LEU A 171 -16.87 20.32 1.65
CA LEU A 171 -15.95 19.66 0.72
C LEU A 171 -15.85 18.15 0.96
N ALA A 172 -16.39 17.65 2.08
CA ALA A 172 -16.36 16.22 2.40
C ALA A 172 -17.28 15.40 1.48
N PRO A 173 -16.94 14.13 1.17
CA PRO A 173 -15.75 13.40 1.59
C PRO A 173 -14.51 13.73 0.73
N LEU A 174 -13.35 13.88 1.36
CA LEU A 174 -12.07 14.08 0.68
C LEU A 174 -11.10 12.92 0.90
N PRO A 175 -10.31 12.52 -0.12
CA PRO A 175 -9.19 11.62 0.07
C PRO A 175 -8.06 12.30 0.87
N ASP A 176 -7.23 11.53 1.58
CA ASP A 176 -6.17 12.04 2.46
C ASP A 176 -5.23 13.06 1.79
N LYS A 177 -4.95 12.87 0.49
CA LYS A 177 -4.12 13.79 -0.29
C LYS A 177 -4.79 15.15 -0.48
N ALA A 178 -6.11 15.18 -0.71
CA ALA A 178 -6.86 16.42 -0.85
C ALA A 178 -7.03 17.11 0.51
N ILE A 179 -7.30 16.37 1.59
CA ILE A 179 -7.33 16.91 2.96
C ILE A 179 -5.98 17.55 3.31
N ALA A 180 -4.87 16.89 2.94
CA ALA A 180 -3.53 17.42 3.17
C ALA A 180 -3.32 18.77 2.46
N GLN A 181 -3.81 18.90 1.22
CA GLN A 181 -3.77 20.17 0.49
C GLN A 181 -4.65 21.23 1.14
N THR A 182 -5.92 20.90 1.43
CA THR A 182 -6.89 21.82 2.04
C THR A 182 -6.42 22.36 3.39
N LEU A 183 -5.77 21.53 4.21
CA LEU A 183 -5.27 21.90 5.54
C LEU A 183 -3.80 22.35 5.54
N SER A 184 -3.14 22.40 4.38
CA SER A 184 -1.70 22.69 4.25
C SER A 184 -0.81 21.79 5.12
N LEU A 185 -1.12 20.49 5.16
CA LEU A 185 -0.40 19.46 5.91
C LEU A 185 0.34 18.49 4.98
N LYS A 186 1.27 17.71 5.56
CA LYS A 186 1.82 16.54 4.88
C LYS A 186 0.78 15.40 4.88
N PRO A 187 0.68 14.57 3.84
CA PRO A 187 -0.25 13.42 3.82
C PRO A 187 -0.09 12.49 5.04
N SER A 188 1.13 12.24 5.50
CA SER A 188 1.41 11.43 6.70
C SER A 188 0.96 12.09 8.01
N ALA A 189 0.80 13.41 8.04
CA ALA A 189 0.23 14.11 9.19
C ALA A 189 -1.30 13.96 9.24
N VAL A 190 -1.98 13.96 8.08
CA VAL A 190 -3.43 13.73 7.99
C VAL A 190 -3.81 12.35 8.53
N ILE A 191 -3.10 11.30 8.12
CA ILE A 191 -3.35 9.93 8.58
C ILE A 191 -3.23 9.85 10.11
N ARG A 192 -2.16 10.42 10.68
CA ARG A 192 -1.94 10.45 12.14
C ARG A 192 -3.01 11.26 12.86
N ALA A 193 -3.40 12.40 12.30
CA ALA A 193 -4.42 13.27 12.89
C ALA A 193 -5.78 12.56 12.96
N ARG A 194 -6.18 11.87 11.87
CA ARG A 194 -7.40 11.05 11.81
C ARG A 194 -7.35 9.89 12.79
N GLN A 195 -6.24 9.17 12.85
CA GLN A 195 -6.09 8.04 13.77
C GLN A 195 -6.19 8.49 15.24
N HIS A 196 -5.53 9.61 15.58
CA HIS A 196 -5.64 10.17 16.92
C HIS A 196 -7.07 10.61 17.25
N ALA A 197 -7.78 11.25 16.30
CA ALA A 197 -9.17 11.62 16.49
C ALA A 197 -10.07 10.40 16.73
N ARG A 198 -9.89 9.32 15.96
CA ARG A 198 -10.59 8.04 16.15
C ARG A 198 -10.35 7.45 17.53
N GLU A 199 -9.10 7.36 17.96
CA GLU A 199 -8.75 6.81 19.29
C GLU A 199 -9.33 7.64 20.43
N LYS A 200 -9.30 8.98 20.31
CA LYS A 200 -9.92 9.85 21.32
C LYS A 200 -11.44 9.71 21.34
N LEU A 201 -12.10 9.62 20.19
CA LEU A 201 -13.53 9.37 20.12
C LEU A 201 -13.89 8.01 20.73
N LYS A 202 -13.15 6.96 20.37
CA LYS A 202 -13.32 5.62 20.95
C LYS A 202 -13.20 5.64 22.48
N LYS A 203 -12.17 6.29 23.02
CA LYS A 203 -11.99 6.42 24.48
C LYS A 203 -13.12 7.22 25.14
N ALA A 204 -13.57 8.29 24.51
CA ALA A 204 -14.64 9.13 25.08
C ALA A 204 -16.01 8.44 25.06
N LEU A 205 -16.29 7.67 24.00
CA LEU A 205 -17.57 6.99 23.82
C LEU A 205 -17.66 5.67 24.59
N VAL A 206 -16.53 4.96 24.75
CA VAL A 206 -16.47 3.67 25.51
C VAL A 206 -16.13 3.89 26.98
N GLY A 207 -15.32 4.90 27.31
CA GLY A 207 -14.87 5.21 28.67
C GLY A 207 -15.82 6.06 29.50
N GLY A 208 -17.02 6.37 29.00
CA GLY A 208 -18.05 7.18 29.66
C GLY A 208 -18.77 6.50 30.83
N LYS A 209 -18.23 5.42 31.42
CA LYS A 209 -18.66 4.96 32.76
C LYS A 209 -17.95 5.83 33.80
N GLU A 210 -18.73 6.73 34.41
CA GLU A 210 -18.39 7.73 35.44
C GLU A 210 -17.28 7.35 36.45
N PRO A 211 -16.53 8.33 36.98
CA PRO A 211 -16.27 8.40 38.40
C PRO A 211 -17.33 9.27 39.07
N ARG A 212 -18.11 8.64 39.95
CA ARG A 212 -18.99 9.30 40.93
C ARG A 212 -18.19 10.33 41.75
N GLY A 213 -18.79 11.49 41.95
CA GLY A 213 -18.46 12.47 42.97
C GLY A 213 -19.73 13.19 43.36
#